data_AF-A0A2M6T124-F1
#
_entry.id   AF-A0A2M6T124-F1
#
_cell.length_a   1.000
_cell.length_b   1.000
_cell.length_c   1.000
_cell.angle_alpha   90.00
_cell.angle_beta   90.00
_cell.angle_gamma   90.00
#
_symmetry.space_group_name_H-M   'P 1'
#
loop_
_entity.id
_entity.type
_entity.pdbx_description
1 polymer ?
#
loop_
_entity_poly.entity_id
_entity_poly.type
_entity_poly.pdbx_seq_one_letter_code
_entity_poly.pdbx_strand_id
1 'polypeptide(L)' 'MNYIEGYTRGKGRAHTNFLEISYGSLKESKYLLYFSFTEEYIPEIEYKKAIKLAEEIGAMLWGIIKKIN' A
#
# COMPACT_ATOMS: atom_id res chain seq x y z
N MET A 1 -7.00 6.31 1.91
CA MET A 1 -8.04 7.12 1.23
C MET A 1 -8.37 6.50 -0.12
N ASN A 2 -7.39 6.38 -1.02
CA ASN A 2 -7.57 5.87 -2.40
C ASN A 2 -8.26 4.49 -2.52
N TYR A 3 -7.97 3.52 -1.63
CA TYR A 3 -8.64 2.20 -1.67
C TYR A 3 -10.16 2.28 -1.44
N ILE A 4 -10.59 3.06 -0.43
CA ILE A 4 -12.01 3.25 -0.10
C ILE A 4 -12.69 4.09 -1.19
N GLU A 5 -12.03 5.13 -1.70
CA GLU A 5 -12.53 5.95 -2.81
C GLU A 5 -12.68 5.18 -4.11
N GLY A 6 -11.75 4.25 -4.39
CA GLY A 6 -11.87 3.33 -5.50
C GLY A 6 -13.08 2.42 -5.33
N TYR A 7 -13.29 1.86 -4.14
CA TYR A 7 -14.39 0.93 -3.85
C TYR A 7 -15.77 1.55 -4.06
N THR A 8 -15.96 2.82 -3.69
CA THR A 8 -17.26 3.51 -3.84
C THR A 8 -17.59 3.91 -5.28
N ARG A 9 -16.63 3.89 -6.22
CA ARG A 9 -16.83 4.26 -7.63
C ARG A 9 -17.30 3.12 -8.55
N GLY A 10 -17.57 1.93 -8.00
CA GLY A 10 -18.09 0.78 -8.76
C GLY A 10 -17.02 0.05 -9.60
N LYS A 11 -17.43 -0.94 -10.41
CA LYS A 11 -16.50 -1.72 -11.25
C LYS A 11 -16.19 -0.96 -12.56
N GLY A 12 -14.92 -0.64 -12.81
CA GLY A 12 -14.48 -0.01 -14.06
C GLY A 12 -13.09 0.63 -13.97
N ARG A 13 -12.69 1.33 -15.05
CA ARG A 13 -11.35 1.95 -15.20
C ARG A 13 -10.97 2.90 -14.05
N ALA A 14 -11.95 3.62 -13.48
CA ALA A 14 -11.71 4.47 -12.32
C ALA A 14 -11.27 3.67 -11.08
N HIS A 15 -11.91 2.53 -10.81
CA HIS A 15 -11.54 1.66 -9.68
C HIS A 15 -10.13 1.10 -9.83
N THR A 16 -9.76 0.64 -11.03
CA THR A 16 -8.38 0.18 -11.33
C THR A 16 -7.37 1.29 -11.08
N ASN A 17 -7.62 2.51 -11.58
CA ASN A 17 -6.72 3.64 -11.36
C ASN A 17 -6.52 3.94 -9.86
N PHE A 18 -7.59 3.91 -9.05
CA PHE A 18 -7.46 4.14 -7.60
C PHE A 18 -6.67 3.03 -6.89
N LEU A 19 -6.78 1.78 -7.35
CA LEU A 19 -5.98 0.67 -6.83
C LEU A 19 -4.50 0.80 -7.21
N GLU A 20 -4.20 1.20 -8.44
CA GLU A 20 -2.82 1.45 -8.90
C GLU A 20 -2.18 2.61 -8.13
N ILE A 21 -2.92 3.71 -7.90
CA ILE A 21 -2.45 4.81 -7.06
C ILE A 21 -2.21 4.32 -5.63
N SER A 22 -3.12 3.53 -5.06
CA SER A 22 -2.95 2.95 -3.72
C SER A 22 -1.69 2.09 -3.62
N TYR A 23 -1.40 1.30 -4.66
CA TYR A 23 -0.20 0.47 -4.73
C TYR A 23 1.09 1.30 -4.86
N GLY A 24 1.05 2.39 -5.64
CA GLY A 24 2.14 3.37 -5.73
C GLY A 24 2.44 4.04 -4.39
N SER A 25 1.41 4.58 -3.72
CA SER A 25 1.56 5.22 -2.40
C SER A 25 2.08 4.26 -1.32
N LEU A 26 1.73 2.97 -1.41
CA LEU A 26 2.26 1.96 -0.50
C LEU A 26 3.77 1.78 -0.69
N LYS A 27 4.29 1.83 -1.93
CA LYS A 27 5.72 1.76 -2.21
C LYS A 27 6.47 2.94 -1.59
N GLU A 28 5.92 4.15 -1.69
CA GLU A 28 6.47 5.34 -1.03
C GLU A 28 6.45 5.21 0.49
N SER A 29 5.36 4.69 1.05
CA SER A 29 5.23 4.44 2.49
C SER A 29 6.28 3.43 2.99
N LYS A 30 6.55 2.36 2.24
CA LYS A 30 7.61 1.39 2.57
C LYS A 30 9.00 2.04 2.60
N TYR A 31 9.27 2.93 1.65
CA TYR A 31 10.52 3.71 1.65
C TYR A 31 10.63 4.60 2.88
N LEU A 32 9.56 5.33 3.24
CA LEU A 32 9.55 6.17 4.44
C LEU A 32 9.72 5.35 5.72
N LEU A 33 9.11 4.18 5.84
CA LEU A 33 9.32 3.27 6.97
C LEU A 33 10.78 2.83 7.09
N TYR A 34 11.40 2.47 5.96
CA TYR A 34 12.82 2.11 5.93
C TYR A 34 13.69 3.29 6.34
N PHE A 35 13.45 4.47 5.76
CA PHE A 35 14.19 5.70 6.10
C PHE A 35 14.04 6.06 7.59
N SER A 36 12.82 6.04 8.13
CA SER A 36 12.59 6.33 9.55
C SER A 36 13.27 5.32 10.48
N PHE A 37 13.40 4.07 10.05
CA PHE A 37 14.17 3.07 10.79
C PHE A 37 15.68 3.34 10.72
N THR A 38 16.22 3.68 9.54
CA THR A 38 17.65 3.96 9.38
C THR A 38 18.10 5.23 10.10
N GLU A 39 17.22 6.23 10.21
CA GLU A 39 17.45 7.46 10.98
C GLU A 39 17.10 7.32 12.47
N GLU A 40 16.82 6.09 12.95
CA GLU A 40 16.51 5.77 14.35
C GLU A 40 15.27 6.50 14.92
N TYR A 41 14.38 7.02 14.07
CA TYR A 41 13.12 7.65 14.51
C TYR A 41 12.10 6.64 15.02
N ILE A 42 12.21 5.36 14.61
CA ILE A 42 11.38 4.26 15.09
C ILE A 42 12.25 3.07 15.50
N PRO A 43 11.87 2.35 16.57
CA PRO A 43 12.61 1.16 16.98
C PRO A 43 12.35 -0.01 16.00
N GLU A 44 13.32 -0.93 15.92
CA GLU A 44 13.27 -2.09 15.02
C GLU A 44 11.98 -2.91 15.14
N ILE A 45 11.44 -3.04 16.35
CA ILE A 45 10.19 -3.77 16.60
C ILE A 45 8.99 -3.13 15.89
N GLU A 46 8.91 -1.80 15.86
CA GLU A 46 7.83 -1.08 15.17
C GLU A 46 8.05 -1.08 13.66
N TYR A 47 9.29 -0.93 13.20
CA TYR A 47 9.65 -1.09 11.80
C TYR A 47 9.23 -2.47 11.26
N LYS A 48 9.60 -3.55 11.96
CA LYS A 48 9.27 -4.92 11.57
C LYS A 48 7.77 -5.18 11.51
N LYS A 49 6.99 -4.62 12.45
CA LYS A 49 5.52 -4.70 12.40
C LYS A 49 4.97 -3.96 11.20
N ALA A 50 5.39 -2.71 10.99
CA ALA A 50 4.87 -1.85 9.94
C ALA A 50 5.23 -2.36 8.54
N ILE A 51 6.46 -2.84 8.32
CA ILE A 51 6.87 -3.36 7.02
C ILE A 51 6.14 -4.67 6.70
N LYS A 52 5.90 -5.54 7.68
CA LYS A 52 5.11 -6.76 7.50
C LYS A 52 3.68 -6.45 7.05
N LEU A 53 3.03 -5.49 7.72
CA LEU A 53 1.69 -5.03 7.33
C LEU A 53 1.70 -4.44 5.91
N ALA A 54 2.73 -3.67 5.57
CA ALA A 54 2.87 -3.10 4.23
C ALA A 54 3.02 -4.19 3.15
N GLU A 55 3.77 -5.27 3.41
CA GLU A 55 3.87 -6.40 2.47
C GLU A 55 2.53 -7.12 2.30
N GLU A 56 1.81 -7.38 3.40
CA GLU A 56 0.51 -8.05 3.37
C GLU A 56 -0.52 -7.23 2.57
N ILE A 57 -0.56 -5.91 2.79
CA ILE A 57 -1.42 -4.99 2.02
C ILE A 57 -1.01 -4.96 0.55
N GLY A 58 0.29 -4.95 0.26
CA GLY A 58 0.80 -4.97 -1.11
C GLY A 58 0.39 -6.22 -1.86
N ALA A 59 0.49 -7.39 -1.21
CA ALA A 59 0.04 -8.66 -1.78
C ALA A 59 -1.47 -8.67 -2.06
N MET A 60 -2.29 -8.15 -1.14
CA MET A 60 -3.74 -8.03 -1.34
C MET A 60 -4.09 -7.10 -2.50
N LEU A 61 -3.50 -5.90 -2.55
CA LEU A 61 -3.73 -4.93 -3.63
C LEU A 61 -3.33 -5.51 -4.98
N TRP A 62 -2.16 -6.13 -5.06
CA TRP A 62 -1.68 -6.76 -6.30
C TRP A 62 -2.58 -7.89 -6.77
N GLY A 63 -3.05 -8.74 -5.85
CA GLY A 63 -3.99 -9.81 -6.15
C GLY A 63 -5.32 -9.28 -6.72
N ILE A 64 -5.81 -8.16 -6.19
CA ILE A 64 -7.02 -7.50 -6.69
C ILE A 64 -6.79 -6.90 -8.08
N ILE A 65 -5.70 -6.14 -8.28
CA ILE A 65 -5.34 -5.53 -9.57
C ILE A 65 -5.22 -6.61 -10.66
N LYS A 66 -4.50 -7.71 -10.36
CA LYS A 66 -4.30 -8.83 -11.29
C LYS A 66 -5.62 -9.55 -11.67
N LYS A 67 -6.63 -9.50 -10.81
CA LYS A 67 -7.94 -10.10 -11.09
C LYS A 67 -8.87 -9.18 -11.89
N ILE A 68 -8.63 -7.87 -11.84
CA ILE A 68 -9.40 -6.86 -12.55
C ILE A 68 -8.87 -6.65 -13.98
N ASN A 69 -7.56 -6.77 -14.17
CA ASN A 69 -6.89 -6.80 -15.47
C ASN A 69 -7.02 -8.16 -16.14
#